data_AF-A7T796-F1
#
_entry.id   AF-A7T796-F1
#
_cell.length_a   1.000
_cell.length_b   1.000
_cell.length_c   1.000
_cell.angle_alpha   90.00
_cell.angle_beta   90.00
_cell.angle_gamma   90.00
#
_symmetry.space_group_name_H-M   'P 1'
#
loop_
_entity.id
_entity.type
_entity.pdbx_description
1 polymer ?
#
loop_
_entity_poly.entity_id
_entity_poly.type
_entity_poly.pdbx_seq_one_letter_code
_entity_poly.pdbx_strand_id
1 'polypeptide(L)'
;ISGLLSMVAEELPTVPLFHTIDHLSNVIHCSSPSIVQFRSALLRLGYKVSGSHVCPTAVKTDAPNNVLWDVMRCWEKINPVKKRPEGSPASAILSKDPQIQASFEMYPGANPPSRQQKLLRFQENPEANWGPKARAKRKADADETMTEKRRRLQGKRASTVDHKQFPCKRFKAGICKYDKDECKYSHDVE
;
A
#
# COMPACT_ATOMS: atom_id res chain seq x y z
N ILE A 1 -10.13 -16.83 20.30
CA ILE A 1 -11.23 -16.83 19.31
C ILE A 1 -12.22 -15.66 19.45
N SER A 2 -12.41 -15.09 20.65
CA SER A 2 -13.38 -13.99 20.91
C SER A 2 -13.31 -12.82 19.91
N GLY A 3 -12.11 -12.34 19.55
CA GLY A 3 -11.99 -11.24 18.60
C GLY A 3 -12.47 -11.57 17.17
N LEU A 4 -12.21 -12.78 16.68
CA LEU A 4 -12.72 -13.23 15.38
C LEU A 4 -14.25 -13.36 15.39
N LEU A 5 -14.83 -13.96 16.43
CA LEU A 5 -16.29 -14.08 16.56
C LEU A 5 -16.96 -12.71 16.70
N SER A 6 -16.31 -11.78 17.40
CA SER A 6 -16.79 -10.39 17.50
C SER A 6 -16.83 -9.71 16.14
N MET A 7 -15.82 -9.93 15.28
CA MET A 7 -15.84 -9.41 13.92
C MET A 7 -16.98 -9.97 13.08
N VAL A 8 -17.24 -11.27 13.16
CA VAL A 8 -18.33 -11.92 12.44
C VAL A 8 -19.68 -11.40 12.93
N ALA A 9 -19.85 -11.18 14.23
CA ALA A 9 -21.07 -10.62 14.81
C ALA A 9 -21.29 -9.15 14.43
N GLU A 10 -20.21 -8.36 14.29
CA GLU A 10 -20.25 -6.97 13.83
C GLU A 10 -20.44 -6.82 12.31
N GLU A 11 -20.26 -7.90 11.54
CA GLU A 11 -20.30 -7.91 10.08
C GLU A 11 -21.74 -7.89 9.56
N LEU A 12 -22.01 -7.09 8.52
CA LEU A 12 -23.33 -7.03 7.89
C LEU A 12 -23.62 -8.36 7.16
N PRO A 13 -24.65 -9.13 7.58
CA PRO A 13 -24.96 -10.41 6.95
C PRO A 13 -25.73 -10.23 5.63
N THR A 14 -26.41 -9.10 5.46
CA THR A 14 -27.23 -8.82 4.27
C THR A 14 -26.41 -8.44 3.05
N VAL A 15 -25.12 -8.12 3.23
CA VAL A 15 -24.23 -7.68 2.16
C VAL A 15 -23.22 -8.80 1.86
N PRO A 16 -23.32 -9.47 0.69
CA PRO A 16 -22.54 -10.68 0.41
C PRO A 16 -21.06 -10.40 0.15
N LEU A 17 -20.75 -9.30 -0.55
CA LEU A 17 -19.39 -8.95 -0.98
C LEU A 17 -18.81 -7.80 -0.14
N PHE A 18 -17.52 -7.53 -0.31
CA PHE A 18 -16.83 -6.40 0.32
C PHE A 18 -15.92 -5.70 -0.69
N HIS A 19 -15.61 -4.43 -0.40
CA HIS A 19 -14.55 -3.69 -1.07
C HIS A 19 -13.36 -3.56 -0.14
N THR A 20 -12.14 -3.53 -0.68
CA THR A 20 -10.96 -3.21 0.13
C THR A 20 -10.47 -1.81 -0.20
N ILE A 21 -10.17 -1.03 0.84
CA ILE A 21 -9.79 0.38 0.68
C ILE A 21 -8.46 0.50 -0.08
N ASP A 22 -7.53 -0.43 0.18
CA ASP A 22 -6.25 -0.54 -0.52
C ASP A 22 -6.46 -0.77 -2.03
N HIS A 23 -7.40 -1.63 -2.42
CA HIS A 23 -7.70 -1.86 -3.83
C HIS A 23 -8.30 -0.61 -4.48
N LEU A 24 -9.29 0.02 -3.85
CA LEU A 24 -9.88 1.27 -4.34
C LEU A 24 -8.81 2.36 -4.54
N SER A 25 -7.94 2.52 -3.54
CA SER A 25 -6.84 3.49 -3.57
C SER A 25 -5.80 3.16 -4.64
N ASN A 26 -5.54 1.88 -4.89
CA ASN A 26 -4.60 1.44 -5.92
C ASN A 26 -5.15 1.72 -7.34
N VAL A 27 -6.43 1.45 -7.57
CA VAL A 27 -7.11 1.76 -8.85
C VAL A 27 -6.98 3.25 -9.18
N ILE A 28 -7.19 4.11 -8.18
CA ILE A 28 -6.99 5.56 -8.31
C ILE A 28 -5.66 6.00 -7.72
N HIS A 29 -4.57 5.23 -7.81
CA HIS A 29 -3.21 5.46 -7.25
C HIS A 29 -3.09 6.61 -6.22
N CYS A 30 -3.81 6.54 -5.11
CA CYS A 30 -3.80 7.55 -4.05
C CYS A 30 -3.35 6.96 -2.72
N SER A 31 -3.05 7.84 -1.77
CA SER A 31 -2.90 7.40 -0.38
C SER A 31 -4.22 6.82 0.11
N SER A 32 -4.17 5.71 0.85
CA SER A 32 -5.39 5.09 1.37
C SER A 32 -5.89 5.83 2.60
N PRO A 33 -7.19 6.18 2.67
CA PRO A 33 -7.78 6.64 3.93
C PRO A 33 -7.72 5.52 4.98
N SER A 34 -7.66 5.90 6.26
CA SER A 34 -7.77 4.89 7.31
C SER A 34 -9.17 4.25 7.29
N ILE A 35 -9.25 2.99 7.72
CA ILE A 35 -10.52 2.24 7.79
C ILE A 35 -11.61 3.00 8.56
N VAL A 36 -11.24 3.76 9.59
CA VAL A 36 -12.19 4.52 10.40
C VAL A 36 -12.62 5.81 9.72
N GLN A 37 -11.72 6.51 9.03
CA GLN A 37 -12.09 7.69 8.23
C GLN A 37 -13.05 7.31 7.10
N PHE A 38 -12.76 6.22 6.39
CA PHE A 38 -13.61 5.73 5.30
C PHE A 38 -14.98 5.28 5.81
N ARG A 39 -15.02 4.53 6.93
CA ARG A 39 -16.28 4.17 7.61
C ARG A 39 -17.05 5.41 8.06
N SER A 40 -16.36 6.42 8.60
CA SER A 40 -17.01 7.66 9.06
C SER A 40 -17.69 8.40 7.91
N ALA A 41 -17.03 8.48 6.75
CA ALA A 41 -17.60 9.07 5.56
C ALA A 41 -18.90 8.38 5.13
N LEU A 42 -18.90 7.05 5.04
CA LEU A 42 -20.07 6.28 4.64
C LEU A 42 -21.22 6.34 5.67
N LEU A 43 -20.89 6.28 6.97
CA LEU A 43 -21.90 6.38 8.04
C LEU A 43 -22.59 7.75 8.06
N ARG A 44 -21.85 8.83 7.83
CA ARG A 44 -22.44 10.18 7.70
C ARG A 44 -23.40 10.31 6.53
N LEU A 45 -23.13 9.58 5.45
CA LEU A 45 -24.01 9.52 4.28
C LEU A 45 -25.25 8.63 4.50
N GLY A 46 -25.41 8.05 5.70
CA GLY A 46 -26.56 7.25 6.07
C GLY A 46 -26.48 5.79 5.65
N TYR A 47 -25.34 5.35 5.11
CA TYR A 47 -25.13 3.96 4.71
C TYR A 47 -24.67 3.09 5.87
N LYS A 48 -25.08 1.82 5.88
CA LYS A 48 -24.61 0.84 6.84
C LYS A 48 -23.21 0.38 6.44
N VAL A 49 -22.34 0.22 7.45
CA VAL A 49 -20.95 -0.14 7.20
C VAL A 49 -20.43 -1.11 8.26
N SER A 50 -19.81 -2.19 7.82
CA SER A 50 -19.04 -3.10 8.68
C SER A 50 -17.67 -3.40 8.10
N GLY A 51 -16.81 -4.06 8.90
CA GLY A 51 -15.62 -4.71 8.37
C GLY A 51 -15.96 -6.09 7.80
N SER A 52 -14.95 -6.83 7.38
CA SER A 52 -15.09 -8.28 7.14
C SER A 52 -14.04 -9.06 7.92
N HIS A 53 -14.43 -10.22 8.45
CA HIS A 53 -13.52 -11.17 9.12
C HIS A 53 -12.43 -11.74 8.20
N VAL A 54 -12.61 -11.65 6.87
CA VAL A 54 -11.68 -12.21 5.88
C VAL A 54 -10.47 -11.31 5.63
N CYS A 55 -10.61 -9.99 5.78
CA CYS A 55 -9.55 -9.03 5.42
C CYS A 55 -9.57 -7.77 6.30
N PRO A 56 -8.41 -7.30 6.82
CA PRO A 56 -8.33 -6.13 7.69
C PRO A 56 -8.77 -4.80 7.07
N THR A 57 -8.59 -4.65 5.75
CA THR A 57 -8.92 -3.43 5.00
C THR A 57 -10.27 -3.52 4.29
N ALA A 58 -11.00 -4.62 4.48
CA ALA A 58 -12.31 -4.83 3.88
C ALA A 58 -13.40 -4.01 4.57
N VAL A 59 -14.28 -3.46 3.74
CA VAL A 59 -15.47 -2.71 4.11
C VAL A 59 -16.66 -3.34 3.39
N LYS A 60 -17.66 -3.73 4.16
CA LYS A 60 -18.98 -4.08 3.65
C LYS A 60 -19.91 -2.91 3.86
N THR A 61 -20.69 -2.59 2.84
CA THR A 61 -21.65 -1.50 2.90
C THR A 61 -22.80 -1.73 1.93
N ASP A 62 -23.97 -1.19 2.25
CA ASP A 62 -25.12 -1.11 1.35
C ASP A 62 -25.04 0.08 0.38
N ALA A 63 -23.98 0.90 0.48
CA ALA A 63 -23.72 1.97 -0.47
C ALA A 63 -23.48 1.43 -1.89
N PRO A 64 -24.15 1.99 -2.93
CA PRO A 64 -23.88 1.61 -4.30
C PRO A 64 -22.49 2.08 -4.77
N ASN A 65 -21.97 1.44 -5.83
CA ASN A 65 -20.61 1.66 -6.31
C ASN A 65 -20.30 3.11 -6.71
N ASN A 66 -21.30 3.85 -7.23
CA ASN A 66 -21.14 5.27 -7.55
C ASN A 66 -20.79 6.10 -6.31
N VAL A 67 -21.44 5.81 -5.17
CA VAL A 67 -21.18 6.48 -3.89
C VAL A 67 -19.77 6.17 -3.39
N LEU A 68 -19.33 4.91 -3.49
CA LEU A 68 -17.97 4.53 -3.11
C LEU A 68 -16.91 5.31 -3.90
N TRP A 69 -17.11 5.45 -5.21
CA TRP A 69 -16.20 6.24 -6.04
C TRP A 69 -16.30 7.74 -5.77
N ASP A 70 -17.48 8.28 -5.44
CA ASP A 70 -17.62 9.67 -5.01
C ASP A 70 -16.87 9.94 -3.70
N VAL A 71 -16.95 9.04 -2.73
CA VAL A 71 -16.14 9.12 -1.50
C VAL A 71 -14.65 9.13 -1.86
N MET A 72 -14.18 8.22 -2.73
CA MET A 72 -12.77 8.20 -3.14
C MET A 72 -12.34 9.46 -3.91
N ARG A 73 -13.23 10.06 -4.73
CA ARG A 73 -12.98 11.35 -5.39
C ARG A 73 -12.85 12.48 -4.38
N CYS A 74 -13.73 12.54 -3.37
CA CYS A 74 -13.61 13.50 -2.28
C CYS A 74 -12.30 13.33 -1.51
N TRP A 75 -11.86 12.09 -1.29
CA TRP A 75 -10.59 11.81 -0.63
C TRP A 75 -9.39 12.33 -1.44
N GLU A 76 -9.40 12.12 -2.76
CA GLU A 76 -8.35 12.58 -3.67
C GLU A 76 -8.27 14.11 -3.72
N LYS A 77 -9.42 14.82 -3.68
CA LYS A 77 -9.45 16.28 -3.58
C LYS A 77 -8.77 16.82 -2.30
N ILE A 78 -8.84 16.07 -1.19
CA ILE A 78 -8.18 16.43 0.08
C ILE A 78 -6.69 16.04 0.05
N ASN A 79 -6.35 14.92 -0.58
CA ASN A 79 -5.00 14.38 -0.66
C ASN A 79 -4.57 14.18 -2.13
N PRO A 80 -4.27 15.27 -2.85
CA PRO A 80 -3.99 15.20 -4.28
C PRO A 80 -2.68 14.46 -4.56
N VAL A 81 -2.66 13.69 -5.64
CA VAL A 81 -1.50 12.87 -6.04
C VAL A 81 -0.90 13.40 -7.34
N LYS A 82 0.36 13.04 -7.62
CA LYS A 82 1.04 13.35 -8.88
C LYS A 82 0.19 12.93 -10.10
N LYS A 83 0.35 13.69 -11.19
CA LYS A 83 -0.37 13.47 -12.45
C LYS A 83 -0.25 12.03 -12.93
N ARG A 84 -1.40 11.51 -13.37
CA ARG A 84 -1.61 10.13 -13.81
C ARG A 84 -1.23 9.97 -15.28
N PRO A 85 -0.88 8.75 -15.73
CA PRO A 85 -0.86 8.46 -17.15
C PRO A 85 -2.26 8.63 -17.77
N GLU A 86 -2.31 9.29 -18.92
CA GLU A 86 -3.51 9.47 -19.72
C GLU A 86 -4.03 8.10 -20.21
N GLY A 87 -5.35 7.89 -20.17
CA GLY A 87 -5.98 6.61 -20.51
C GLY A 87 -6.00 5.56 -19.38
N SER A 88 -5.48 5.87 -18.20
CA SER A 88 -5.63 4.99 -17.02
C SER A 88 -7.06 4.98 -16.47
N PRO A 89 -7.53 3.87 -15.85
CA PRO A 89 -8.81 3.83 -15.14
C PRO A 89 -8.93 4.93 -14.09
N ALA A 90 -7.82 5.26 -13.41
CA ALA A 90 -7.73 6.36 -12.47
C ALA A 90 -8.17 7.70 -13.09
N SER A 91 -7.66 8.00 -14.30
CA SER A 91 -7.98 9.24 -15.01
C SER A 91 -9.47 9.30 -15.37
N ALA A 92 -10.05 8.19 -15.87
CA ALA A 92 -11.48 8.13 -16.17
C ALA A 92 -12.37 8.28 -14.92
N ILE A 93 -11.99 7.66 -13.79
CA ILE A 93 -12.76 7.76 -12.54
C ILE A 93 -12.71 9.17 -11.97
N LEU A 94 -11.52 9.79 -11.92
CA LEU A 94 -11.30 11.11 -11.31
C LEU A 94 -11.72 12.28 -12.21
N SER A 95 -11.88 12.05 -13.53
CA SER A 95 -12.39 13.06 -14.46
C SER A 95 -13.83 13.48 -14.17
N LYS A 96 -14.59 12.62 -13.49
CA LYS A 96 -15.96 12.91 -13.06
C LYS A 96 -15.92 13.59 -11.70
N ASP A 97 -16.68 14.68 -11.56
CA ASP A 97 -16.86 15.30 -10.26
C ASP A 97 -17.74 14.43 -9.33
N PRO A 98 -17.43 14.41 -8.02
CA PRO A 98 -18.24 13.70 -7.04
C PRO A 98 -19.61 14.37 -6.94
N GLN A 99 -20.69 13.58 -7.02
CA GLN A 99 -22.05 14.10 -6.84
C GLN A 99 -22.37 14.29 -5.36
N ILE A 100 -21.70 13.54 -4.49
CA ILE A 100 -21.88 13.55 -3.04
C ILE A 100 -20.62 14.10 -2.37
N GLN A 101 -20.80 14.94 -1.35
CA GLN A 101 -19.69 15.42 -0.53
C GLN A 101 -19.49 14.51 0.68
N ALA A 102 -18.33 13.86 0.75
CA ALA A 102 -17.95 12.99 1.86
C ALA A 102 -17.05 13.71 2.88
N SER A 103 -17.32 13.54 4.18
CA SER A 103 -16.47 14.03 5.27
C SER A 103 -15.78 12.89 6.01
N PHE A 104 -14.45 12.99 6.14
CA PHE A 104 -13.57 11.95 6.69
C PHE A 104 -13.23 12.14 8.18
N GLU A 105 -13.79 13.14 8.84
CA GLU A 105 -13.62 13.31 10.29
C GLU A 105 -14.19 12.10 11.05
N MET A 106 -13.79 11.89 12.29
CA MET A 106 -14.30 10.76 13.08
C MET A 106 -15.82 10.86 13.28
N TYR A 107 -16.56 9.81 12.93
CA TYR A 107 -18.00 9.69 13.22
C TYR A 107 -18.24 8.72 14.39
N PRO A 108 -19.17 9.01 15.32
CA PRO A 108 -19.54 8.09 16.40
C PRO A 108 -19.94 6.71 15.87
N GLY A 109 -19.33 5.64 16.36
CA GLY A 109 -19.59 4.28 15.88
C GLY A 109 -18.80 3.85 14.63
N ALA A 110 -17.98 4.72 14.05
CA ALA A 110 -17.10 4.33 12.94
C ALA A 110 -16.01 3.34 13.37
N ASN A 111 -15.54 3.44 14.61
CA ASN A 111 -14.60 2.49 15.19
C ASN A 111 -15.37 1.32 15.83
N PRO A 112 -15.26 0.08 15.32
CA PRO A 112 -16.01 -1.04 15.89
C PRO A 112 -15.56 -1.40 17.31
N PRO A 113 -16.47 -1.90 18.18
CA PRO A 113 -16.16 -2.30 19.56
C PRO A 113 -14.97 -3.25 19.67
N SER A 114 -14.91 -4.27 18.81
CA SER A 114 -13.81 -5.25 18.77
C SER A 114 -12.44 -4.58 18.61
N ARG A 115 -12.36 -3.48 17.85
CA ARG A 115 -11.12 -2.70 17.66
C ARG A 115 -10.87 -1.74 18.82
N GLN A 116 -11.90 -1.10 19.37
CA GLN A 116 -11.77 -0.22 20.54
C GLN A 116 -11.23 -0.99 21.76
N GLN A 117 -11.72 -2.21 21.96
CA GLN A 117 -11.29 -3.13 23.01
C GLN A 117 -9.96 -3.84 22.71
N LYS A 118 -9.34 -3.55 21.56
CA LYS A 118 -8.08 -4.17 21.10
C LYS A 118 -8.11 -5.71 21.09
N LEU A 119 -9.26 -6.29 20.73
CA LEU A 119 -9.37 -7.74 20.60
C LEU A 119 -8.51 -8.23 19.43
N LEU A 120 -8.01 -9.47 19.55
CA LEU A 120 -7.28 -10.13 18.47
C LEU A 120 -8.24 -10.49 17.33
N ARG A 121 -8.30 -9.61 16.34
CA ARG A 121 -9.22 -9.67 15.20
C ARG A 121 -8.76 -10.64 14.11
N PHE A 122 -7.46 -10.68 13.86
CA PHE A 122 -6.84 -11.57 12.89
C PHE A 122 -5.76 -12.37 13.60
N GLN A 123 -5.69 -13.67 13.33
CA GLN A 123 -4.69 -14.53 13.95
C GLN A 123 -3.32 -14.17 13.41
N GLU A 124 -2.37 -13.93 14.30
CA GLU A 124 -0.97 -13.75 13.92
C GLU A 124 -0.38 -15.08 13.44
N ASN A 125 0.56 -14.99 12.52
CA ASN A 125 1.26 -16.16 12.01
C ASN A 125 1.97 -16.89 13.17
N PRO A 126 1.85 -18.22 13.28
CA PRO A 126 2.40 -18.99 14.40
C PRO A 126 3.93 -18.88 14.56
N GLU A 127 4.64 -18.82 13.43
CA GLU A 127 6.10 -18.81 13.40
C GLU A 127 6.63 -17.70 12.49
N ALA A 128 7.87 -17.28 12.75
CA ALA A 128 8.60 -16.41 11.84
C ALA A 128 8.77 -17.11 10.47
N ASN A 129 8.50 -16.39 9.38
CA ASN A 129 8.56 -16.91 8.01
C ASN A 129 7.48 -17.94 7.65
N TRP A 130 6.37 -17.96 8.39
CA TRP A 130 5.18 -18.74 8.05
C TRP A 130 4.63 -18.34 6.68
N GLY A 131 4.55 -19.30 5.75
CA GLY A 131 4.07 -19.10 4.39
C GLY A 131 4.86 -19.90 3.34
N PRO A 132 4.53 -19.75 2.06
CA PRO A 132 5.22 -20.44 0.97
C PRO A 132 6.73 -20.19 1.00
N LYS A 133 7.52 -21.26 1.14
CA LYS A 133 8.99 -21.21 1.09
C LYS A 133 9.46 -20.93 -0.33
N ALA A 134 10.69 -20.41 -0.46
CA ALA A 134 11.26 -20.16 -1.78
C ALA A 134 11.35 -21.46 -2.60
N ARG A 135 11.24 -21.31 -3.92
CA ARG A 135 11.40 -22.40 -4.88
C ARG A 135 12.71 -23.16 -4.61
N ALA A 136 12.63 -24.49 -4.60
CA ALA A 136 13.80 -25.36 -4.47
C ALA A 136 14.84 -25.06 -5.57
N LYS A 137 16.12 -25.02 -5.19
CA LYS A 137 17.25 -24.89 -6.12
C LYS A 137 18.01 -26.21 -6.25
N ARG A 138 18.76 -26.40 -7.34
CA ARG A 138 19.69 -27.52 -7.50
C ARG A 138 20.91 -27.34 -6.57
N LYS A 139 21.44 -28.44 -6.03
CA LYS A 139 22.45 -28.49 -4.96
C LYS A 139 23.72 -27.63 -5.16
N ALA A 140 24.12 -27.32 -6.39
CA ALA A 140 25.31 -26.52 -6.68
C ALA A 140 25.21 -25.05 -6.22
N ASP A 141 24.02 -24.59 -5.84
CA ASP A 141 23.67 -23.19 -5.61
C ASP A 141 23.01 -22.98 -4.22
N ALA A 142 23.22 -23.95 -3.31
CA ALA A 142 22.42 -24.20 -2.11
C ALA A 142 23.11 -23.88 -0.76
N ASP A 143 24.34 -23.35 -0.77
CA ASP A 143 25.08 -23.08 0.47
C ASP A 143 24.58 -21.82 1.21
N GLU A 144 23.86 -20.94 0.51
CA GLU A 144 23.31 -19.71 1.10
C GLU A 144 21.95 -19.98 1.78
N THR A 145 21.87 -19.72 3.09
CA THR A 145 20.61 -19.81 3.84
C THR A 145 19.58 -18.78 3.36
N MET A 146 18.29 -19.08 3.51
CA MET A 146 17.21 -18.16 3.12
C MET A 146 17.26 -16.80 3.83
N THR A 147 17.73 -16.79 5.08
CA THR A 147 17.98 -15.59 5.89
C THR A 147 19.13 -14.77 5.33
N GLU A 148 20.26 -15.41 4.99
CA GLU A 148 21.42 -14.74 4.38
C GLU A 148 21.06 -14.10 3.04
N LYS A 149 20.34 -14.86 2.21
CA LYS A 149 19.84 -14.37 0.93
C LYS A 149 18.94 -13.16 1.09
N ARG A 150 18.02 -13.16 2.06
CA ARG A 150 17.15 -12.02 2.34
C ARG A 150 17.95 -10.80 2.78
N ARG A 151 18.91 -10.97 3.70
CA ARG A 151 19.81 -9.91 4.16
C ARG A 151 20.56 -9.29 2.98
N ARG A 152 21.15 -10.11 2.11
CA ARG A 152 21.86 -9.65 0.92
C ARG A 152 20.97 -8.92 -0.09
N LEU A 153 19.71 -9.33 -0.23
CA LEU A 153 18.77 -8.76 -1.21
C LEU A 153 18.03 -7.51 -0.71
N GLN A 154 17.98 -7.28 0.60
CA GLN A 154 17.42 -6.05 1.18
C GLN A 154 18.36 -4.86 0.96
N GLY A 155 17.82 -3.65 0.85
CA GLY A 155 18.63 -2.42 0.80
C GLY A 155 19.51 -2.23 -0.44
N LYS A 156 19.43 -3.11 -1.46
CA LYS A 156 20.25 -3.00 -2.69
C LYS A 156 20.10 -1.69 -3.47
N ARG A 157 19.02 -0.94 -3.24
CA ARG A 157 18.80 0.40 -3.81
C ARG A 157 19.37 1.53 -2.95
N ALA A 158 19.85 1.22 -1.75
CA ALA A 158 20.44 2.16 -0.79
C ALA A 158 21.97 2.03 -0.71
N SER A 159 22.60 1.07 -1.40
CA SER A 159 24.06 1.05 -1.47
C SER A 159 24.53 2.26 -2.28
N THR A 160 25.04 3.27 -1.57
CA THR A 160 25.91 4.30 -2.11
C THR A 160 27.18 3.61 -2.59
N VAL A 161 27.16 3.07 -3.81
CA VAL A 161 28.37 2.55 -4.45
C VAL A 161 29.30 3.75 -4.59
N ASP A 162 30.47 3.68 -3.97
CA ASP A 162 31.49 4.71 -4.15
C ASP A 162 32.01 4.63 -5.59
N HIS A 163 31.51 5.54 -6.42
CA HIS A 163 31.81 5.57 -7.84
C HIS A 163 33.25 6.02 -8.13
N LYS A 164 33.98 6.56 -7.14
CA LYS A 164 35.42 6.85 -7.26
C LYS A 164 36.28 5.59 -7.33
N GLN A 165 35.75 4.42 -7.03
CA GLN A 165 36.48 3.15 -7.23
C GLN A 165 36.58 2.73 -8.71
N PHE A 166 35.81 3.35 -9.60
CA PHE A 166 35.80 3.00 -11.02
C PHE A 166 36.44 4.11 -11.86
N PRO A 167 37.32 3.77 -12.82
CA PRO A 167 37.97 4.77 -13.67
C PRO A 167 36.96 5.44 -14.61
N CYS A 168 37.12 6.73 -14.81
CA CYS A 168 36.27 7.53 -15.68
C CYS A 168 36.55 7.21 -17.15
N LYS A 169 35.62 6.50 -17.79
CA LYS A 169 35.71 6.16 -19.23
C LYS A 169 35.79 7.41 -20.13
N ARG A 170 35.16 8.52 -19.71
CA ARG A 170 35.23 9.80 -20.45
C ARG A 170 36.59 10.48 -20.31
N PHE A 171 37.23 10.36 -19.16
CA PHE A 171 38.60 10.86 -18.95
C PHE A 171 39.60 10.04 -19.75
N LYS A 172 39.46 8.71 -19.74
CA LYS A 172 40.27 7.80 -20.56
C LYS A 172 40.14 8.07 -22.07
N ALA A 173 38.99 8.57 -22.53
CA ALA A 173 38.77 8.98 -23.90
C ALA A 173 39.18 10.45 -24.20
N GLY A 174 39.62 11.23 -23.20
CA GLY A 174 40.00 12.64 -23.34
C GLY A 174 38.84 13.63 -23.45
N ILE A 175 37.60 13.23 -23.10
CA ILE A 175 36.36 14.02 -23.32
C ILE A 175 35.72 14.41 -21.98
N CYS A 176 36.37 14.16 -20.84
CA CYS A 176 35.83 14.56 -19.54
C CYS A 176 35.95 16.07 -19.34
N LYS A 177 34.84 16.73 -19.03
CA LYS A 177 34.76 18.19 -18.79
C LYS A 177 34.80 18.58 -17.31
N TYR A 178 34.94 17.59 -16.42
CA TYR A 178 34.93 17.79 -14.97
C TYR A 178 36.34 17.60 -14.42
N ASP A 179 36.71 18.36 -13.40
CA ASP A 179 37.97 18.21 -12.69
C ASP A 179 37.98 16.96 -11.79
N LYS A 180 39.17 16.54 -11.33
CA LYS A 180 39.38 15.30 -10.55
C LYS A 180 38.48 15.20 -9.31
N ASP A 181 38.19 16.33 -8.68
CA ASP A 181 37.38 16.39 -7.46
C ASP A 181 35.87 16.46 -7.73
N GLU A 182 35.47 16.98 -8.89
CA GLU A 182 34.07 17.12 -9.30
C GLU A 182 33.54 15.90 -10.06
N CYS A 183 34.43 15.11 -10.65
CA CYS A 183 34.04 13.92 -11.38
C CYS A 183 33.55 12.82 -10.43
N LYS A 184 32.39 12.24 -10.78
CA LYS A 184 31.79 11.11 -10.06
C LYS A 184 32.63 9.82 -10.11
N TYR A 185 33.55 9.72 -11.07
CA TYR A 185 34.40 8.54 -11.31
C TYR A 185 35.88 8.93 -11.18
N SER A 186 36.77 8.00 -10.81
CA SER A 186 38.19 8.33 -10.61
C SER A 186 38.90 8.70 -11.91
N HIS A 187 39.79 9.69 -11.84
CA HIS A 187 40.72 10.09 -12.90
C HIS A 187 42.14 9.53 -12.66
N ASP A 188 42.32 8.69 -11.65
CA ASP A 188 43.57 7.99 -11.45
C ASP A 188 43.72 6.96 -12.58
N VAL A 189 44.80 7.12 -13.34
CA VAL A 189 45.13 6.26 -14.46
C VAL A 189 45.85 5.05 -13.90
N GLU A 190 45.18 3.90 -13.85
CA GLU A 190 45.85 2.61 -14.04
C GLU A 190 46.03 2.35 -15.55
#